data_AF-A0A2K2V711-F1
#
_entry.id   AF-A0A2K2V711-F1
#
_cell.length_a   1.000
_cell.length_b   1.000
_cell.length_c   1.000
_cell.angle_alpha   90.00
_cell.angle_beta   90.00
_cell.angle_gamma   90.00
#
_symmetry.space_group_name_H-M   'P 1'
#
loop_
_entity.id
_entity.type
_entity.pdbx_description
1 polymer ?
#
loop_
_entity_poly.entity_id
_entity_poly.type
_entity_poly.pdbx_seq_one_letter_code
_entity_poly.pdbx_strand_id
1 'polypeptide(L)'
;MRLLRCHADFREVEMVVYGERAIHLGVGDSTPELLWSSRFFEDILMTDINEKPLAKLRNIANKHLNVKTYGVPASDEDDYYESLHWLMEMRKEMGLGDLPPIKARRIGFVVMDALRPDACCFDIALAFGFTDILRKAGGIGSLALLISGVKSILRPKGILVLSDLNPLVDCSFLELFGLERIGDHTFVVKV
;
A
#
# COMPACT_ATOMS: atom_id res chain seq x y z
N MET A 1 -19.28 11.79 8.05
CA MET A 1 -18.06 11.10 8.55
C MET A 1 -17.16 10.87 7.33
N ARG A 2 -16.04 11.58 7.23
CA ARG A 2 -15.07 11.35 6.14
C ARG A 2 -14.32 10.04 6.47
N LEU A 3 -14.54 8.99 5.68
CA LEU A 3 -13.73 7.77 5.73
C LEU A 3 -12.26 8.16 5.55
N LEU A 4 -11.37 7.65 6.41
CA LEU A 4 -9.94 7.81 6.23
C LEU A 4 -9.54 7.24 4.87
N ARG A 5 -9.09 8.11 3.96
CA ARG A 5 -8.60 7.71 2.63
C ARG A 5 -7.14 7.26 2.66
N CYS A 6 -6.49 7.25 3.82
CA CYS A 6 -5.13 6.75 4.01
C CYS A 6 -5.10 5.90 5.27
N HIS A 7 -4.49 4.74 5.15
CA HIS A 7 -4.39 3.76 6.21
C HIS A 7 -2.99 3.76 6.85
N ALA A 8 -1.97 4.13 6.09
CA ALA A 8 -0.59 4.13 6.54
C ALA A 8 -0.19 5.37 7.37
N ASP A 9 0.70 5.17 8.34
CA ASP A 9 1.47 6.25 8.94
C ASP A 9 2.74 6.52 8.12
N PHE A 10 2.71 7.55 7.27
CA PHE A 10 3.85 7.86 6.41
C PHE A 10 5.11 8.29 7.16
N ARG A 11 5.01 8.73 8.43
CA ARG A 11 6.20 9.06 9.23
C ARG A 11 7.06 7.84 9.46
N GLU A 12 6.41 6.72 9.75
CA GLU A 12 7.07 5.46 10.06
C GLU A 12 7.37 4.67 8.78
N VAL A 13 6.45 4.67 7.82
CA VAL A 13 6.65 3.96 6.54
C VAL A 13 7.83 4.55 5.78
N GLU A 14 7.98 5.88 5.69
CA GLU A 14 9.10 6.51 4.97
C GLU A 14 10.47 6.17 5.58
N MET A 15 10.55 5.75 6.85
CA MET A 15 11.81 5.32 7.48
C MET A 15 12.34 3.99 6.91
N VAL A 16 11.46 3.18 6.31
CA VAL A 16 11.79 1.83 5.84
C VAL A 16 11.62 1.65 4.33
N VAL A 17 11.16 2.68 3.62
CA VAL A 17 11.00 2.63 2.16
C VAL A 17 12.35 2.57 1.46
N TYR A 18 12.49 1.59 0.56
CA TYR A 18 13.65 1.48 -0.33
C TYR A 18 13.29 0.74 -1.62
N GLY A 19 14.24 0.72 -2.56
CA GLY A 19 14.12 0.00 -3.81
C GLY A 19 13.39 0.76 -4.91
N GLU A 20 13.05 0.05 -5.97
CA GLU A 20 12.41 0.62 -7.16
C GLU A 20 11.06 -0.01 -7.45
N ARG A 21 10.83 -1.25 -6.98
CA ARG A 21 9.64 -2.04 -7.29
C ARG A 21 8.81 -2.32 -6.04
N ALA A 22 7.58 -1.80 -6.02
CA ALA A 22 6.64 -2.00 -4.92
C ALA A 22 5.37 -2.74 -5.36
N ILE A 23 4.81 -3.53 -4.45
CA ILE A 23 3.45 -4.08 -4.57
C ILE A 23 2.61 -3.63 -3.37
N HIS A 24 1.41 -3.11 -3.63
CA HIS A 24 0.40 -2.86 -2.61
C HIS A 24 -0.59 -4.00 -2.57
N LEU A 25 -0.83 -4.53 -1.38
CA LEU A 25 -1.72 -5.65 -1.10
C LEU A 25 -2.98 -5.10 -0.43
N GLY A 26 -4.13 -5.22 -1.11
CA GLY A 26 -5.41 -4.73 -0.59
C GLY A 26 -5.49 -3.21 -0.50
N VAL A 27 -5.14 -2.50 -1.59
CA VAL A 27 -5.05 -1.03 -1.62
C VAL A 27 -6.40 -0.31 -1.47
N GLY A 28 -7.52 -1.01 -1.68
CA GLY A 28 -8.84 -0.40 -1.70
C GLY A 28 -8.90 0.76 -2.71
N ASP A 29 -9.55 1.86 -2.32
CA ASP A 29 -9.70 3.06 -3.14
C ASP A 29 -8.81 4.22 -2.67
N SER A 30 -7.69 3.91 -2.00
CA SER A 30 -6.78 4.90 -1.41
C SER A 30 -5.97 5.66 -2.48
N THR A 31 -6.57 6.75 -2.97
CA THR A 31 -5.86 7.71 -3.83
C THR A 31 -4.63 8.32 -3.15
N PRO A 32 -4.65 8.74 -1.85
CA PRO A 32 -3.46 9.24 -1.17
C PRO A 32 -2.28 8.27 -1.20
N GLU A 33 -2.50 6.97 -1.01
CA GLU A 33 -1.43 5.97 -1.05
C GLU A 33 -0.90 5.77 -2.47
N LEU A 34 -1.74 5.83 -3.50
CA LEU A 34 -1.29 5.87 -4.90
C LEU A 34 -0.38 7.09 -5.17
N LEU A 35 -0.81 8.27 -4.75
CA LEU A 35 -0.07 9.50 -4.94
C LEU A 35 1.28 9.45 -4.23
N TRP A 36 1.29 9.03 -2.97
CA TRP A 36 2.51 8.83 -2.19
C TRP A 36 3.45 7.83 -2.88
N SER A 37 2.96 6.64 -3.20
CA SER A 37 3.78 5.55 -3.78
C SER A 37 4.43 5.93 -5.09
N SER A 38 3.72 6.70 -5.92
CA SER A 38 4.24 7.18 -7.20
C SER A 38 5.43 8.14 -7.07
N ARG A 39 5.73 8.63 -5.86
CA ARG A 39 6.92 9.47 -5.59
C ARG A 39 8.13 8.66 -5.14
N PHE A 40 7.93 7.45 -4.62
CA PHE A 40 9.01 6.65 -4.02
C PHE A 40 9.46 5.46 -4.90
N PHE A 41 8.59 4.96 -5.79
CA PHE A 41 8.87 3.76 -6.60
C PHE A 41 8.78 4.05 -8.10
N GLU A 42 9.55 3.30 -8.90
CA GLU A 42 9.50 3.39 -10.37
C GLU A 42 8.43 2.48 -10.96
N ASP A 43 8.33 1.25 -10.46
CA ASP A 43 7.35 0.26 -10.89
C ASP A 43 6.47 -0.16 -9.70
N ILE A 44 5.17 0.06 -9.85
CA ILE A 44 4.20 -0.21 -8.78
C ILE A 44 3.16 -1.21 -9.28
N LEU A 45 2.80 -2.19 -8.45
CA LEU A 45 1.64 -3.04 -8.67
C LEU A 45 0.63 -2.80 -7.54
N MET A 46 -0.51 -2.21 -7.88
CA MET A 46 -1.64 -2.01 -6.99
C MET A 46 -2.58 -3.21 -7.09
N THR A 47 -2.88 -3.83 -5.95
CA THR A 47 -3.75 -5.01 -5.92
C THR A 47 -4.87 -4.90 -4.89
N ASP A 48 -6.02 -5.48 -5.23
CA ASP A 48 -7.18 -5.63 -4.34
C ASP A 48 -8.01 -6.84 -4.80
N ILE A 49 -8.83 -7.41 -3.92
CA ILE A 49 -9.78 -8.47 -4.30
C ILE A 49 -10.97 -7.92 -5.11
N ASN A 50 -11.20 -6.60 -5.05
CA ASN A 50 -12.28 -5.91 -5.75
C ASN A 50 -11.74 -5.12 -6.95
N GLU A 51 -12.40 -5.24 -8.10
CA GLU A 51 -12.03 -4.50 -9.31
C GLU A 51 -12.36 -3.01 -9.21
N LYS A 52 -13.50 -2.65 -8.61
CA LYS A 52 -14.02 -1.27 -8.63
C LYS A 52 -13.04 -0.23 -8.04
N PRO A 53 -12.44 -0.46 -6.86
CA PRO A 53 -11.44 0.47 -6.30
C PRO A 53 -10.22 0.65 -7.21
N LEU A 54 -9.73 -0.45 -7.78
CA LEU A 54 -8.59 -0.45 -8.71
C LEU A 54 -8.91 0.32 -10.01
N ALA A 55 -10.13 0.22 -10.52
CA ALA A 55 -10.57 0.95 -11.71
C ALA A 55 -10.53 2.48 -11.52
N LYS A 56 -10.94 2.97 -10.34
CA LYS A 56 -10.82 4.39 -9.94
C LYS A 56 -9.35 4.82 -9.87
N LEU A 57 -8.52 4.05 -9.17
CA LEU A 57 -7.09 4.36 -9.04
C LEU A 57 -6.37 4.39 -10.40
N ARG A 58 -6.74 3.48 -11.31
CA ARG A 58 -6.21 3.48 -12.68
C ARG A 58 -6.59 4.73 -13.45
N ASN A 59 -7.84 5.20 -13.34
CA ASN A 59 -8.26 6.45 -13.96
C ASN A 59 -7.41 7.63 -13.50
N ILE A 60 -7.17 7.73 -12.19
CA ILE A 60 -6.37 8.79 -11.60
C ILE A 60 -4.92 8.74 -12.11
N ALA A 61 -4.31 7.55 -12.14
CA ALA A 61 -2.96 7.39 -12.66
C ALA A 61 -2.86 7.76 -14.16
N ASN A 62 -3.84 7.38 -14.97
CA ASN A 62 -3.91 7.72 -16.40
C ASN A 62 -4.01 9.22 -16.65
N LYS A 63 -4.89 9.90 -15.91
CA LYS A 63 -5.20 11.32 -16.15
C LYS A 63 -4.14 12.26 -15.59
N HIS A 64 -3.56 11.93 -14.42
CA HIS A 64 -2.82 12.93 -13.63
C HIS A 64 -1.35 12.62 -13.40
N LEU A 65 -0.91 11.36 -13.53
CA LEU A 65 0.45 10.98 -13.13
C LEU A 65 1.44 10.85 -14.30
N ASN A 66 0.97 10.93 -15.56
CA ASN A 66 1.80 10.75 -16.76
C ASN A 66 2.65 9.46 -16.72
N VAL A 67 2.03 8.34 -16.33
CA VAL A 67 2.68 7.03 -16.19
C VAL A 67 2.05 6.00 -17.13
N LYS A 68 2.79 4.94 -17.47
CA LYS A 68 2.20 3.79 -18.19
C LYS A 68 1.35 2.97 -17.23
N THR A 69 0.08 2.73 -17.55
CA THR A 69 -0.79 1.86 -16.73
C THR A 69 -1.22 0.59 -17.45
N TYR A 70 -1.51 -0.46 -16.69
CA TYR A 70 -2.08 -1.72 -17.20
C TYR A 70 -2.97 -2.40 -16.15
N GLY A 71 -3.75 -3.41 -16.56
CA GLY A 71 -4.62 -4.18 -15.68
C GLY A 71 -6.12 -3.90 -15.91
N VAL A 72 -6.90 -3.86 -14.83
CA VAL A 72 -8.37 -3.69 -14.85
C VAL A 72 -8.81 -2.43 -15.60
N PRO A 73 -9.97 -2.40 -16.29
CA PRO A 73 -10.44 -1.20 -16.98
C PRO A 73 -10.48 0.03 -16.06
N ALA A 74 -10.15 1.21 -16.59
CA ALA A 74 -10.29 2.46 -15.84
C ALA A 74 -11.77 2.85 -15.73
N SER A 75 -12.18 3.38 -14.58
CA SER A 75 -13.51 3.99 -14.41
C SER A 75 -13.50 5.49 -14.76
N ASP A 76 -14.64 6.16 -14.61
CA ASP A 76 -14.75 7.62 -14.77
C ASP A 76 -14.59 8.38 -13.44
N GLU A 77 -14.48 7.68 -12.30
CA GLU A 77 -14.38 8.28 -10.97
C GLU A 77 -13.01 8.95 -10.76
N ASP A 78 -13.00 10.18 -10.25
CA ASP A 78 -11.79 10.99 -10.08
C ASP A 78 -11.89 11.87 -8.83
N ASP A 79 -10.95 11.70 -7.91
CA ASP A 79 -10.81 12.51 -6.70
C ASP A 79 -9.37 13.00 -6.49
N TYR A 80 -8.60 13.15 -7.59
CA TYR A 80 -7.17 13.46 -7.55
C TYR A 80 -6.85 14.72 -6.74
N TYR A 81 -7.48 15.86 -7.04
CA TYR A 81 -7.16 17.14 -6.39
C TYR A 81 -7.54 17.15 -4.91
N GLU A 82 -8.69 16.57 -4.56
CA GLU A 82 -9.12 16.43 -3.17
C GLU A 82 -8.12 15.56 -2.39
N SER A 83 -7.73 14.42 -2.96
CA SER A 83 -6.82 13.48 -2.32
C SER A 83 -5.39 14.01 -2.21
N LEU A 84 -4.92 14.76 -3.20
CA LEU A 84 -3.62 15.43 -3.15
C LEU A 84 -3.60 16.50 -2.06
N HIS A 85 -4.65 17.34 -2.01
CA HIS A 85 -4.77 18.35 -0.97
C HIS A 85 -4.74 17.72 0.42
N TRP A 86 -5.57 16.70 0.63
CA TRP A 86 -5.65 15.97 1.89
C TRP A 86 -4.32 15.30 2.27
N LEU A 87 -3.64 14.68 1.30
CA LEU A 87 -2.32 14.08 1.51
C LEU A 87 -1.29 15.14 1.96
N MET A 88 -1.27 16.32 1.34
CA MET A 88 -0.35 17.39 1.72
C MET A 88 -0.66 17.96 3.12
N GLU A 89 -1.94 18.10 3.47
CA GLU A 89 -2.34 18.50 4.83
C GLU A 89 -1.88 17.46 5.87
N MET A 90 -2.16 16.18 5.64
CA MET A 90 -1.76 15.10 6.53
C MET A 90 -0.23 15.04 6.68
N ARG A 91 0.52 15.19 5.59
CA ARG A 91 2.00 15.25 5.65
C ARG A 91 2.48 16.37 6.56
N LYS A 92 1.89 17.56 6.45
CA LYS A 92 2.22 18.71 7.31
C LYS A 92 1.92 18.42 8.78
N GLU A 93 0.76 17.84 9.09
CA GLU A 93 0.39 17.42 10.45
C GLU A 93 1.36 16.37 11.01
N MET A 94 1.84 15.48 10.14
CA MET A 94 2.84 14.47 10.43
C MET A 94 4.27 15.04 10.55
N GLY A 95 4.50 16.34 10.30
CA GLY A 95 5.83 16.95 10.31
C GLY A 95 6.71 16.54 9.12
N LEU A 96 6.12 15.97 8.06
CA LEU A 96 6.80 15.58 6.84
C LEU A 96 6.89 16.76 5.86
N GLY A 97 7.97 16.78 5.08
CA GLY A 97 8.15 17.76 4.00
C GLY A 97 7.21 17.50 2.81
N ASP A 98 7.29 18.40 1.82
CA ASP A 98 6.57 18.25 0.56
C ASP A 98 6.87 16.93 -0.14
N LEU A 99 5.93 16.47 -0.97
CA LEU A 99 6.14 15.27 -1.78
C LEU A 99 7.26 15.51 -2.81
N PRO A 100 8.17 14.53 -3.00
CA PRO A 100 9.12 14.60 -4.09
C PRO A 100 8.41 14.57 -5.46
N PRO A 101 9.13 14.91 -6.54
CA PRO A 101 8.63 14.74 -7.90
C PRO A 101 8.21 13.29 -8.19
N ILE A 102 7.33 13.10 -9.18
CA ILE A 102 6.88 11.77 -9.60
C ILE A 102 8.09 10.94 -10.06
N LYS A 103 8.26 9.77 -9.45
CA LYS A 103 9.29 8.79 -9.80
C LYS A 103 8.73 7.63 -10.62
N ALA A 104 7.44 7.33 -10.46
CA ALA A 104 6.79 6.21 -11.14
C ALA A 104 6.86 6.34 -12.66
N ARG A 105 7.21 5.22 -13.30
CA ARG A 105 7.20 5.03 -14.76
C ARG A 105 6.06 4.11 -15.18
N ARG A 106 5.72 3.15 -14.32
CA ARG A 106 4.67 2.15 -14.59
C ARG A 106 3.87 1.83 -13.34
N ILE A 107 2.55 1.73 -13.49
CA ILE A 107 1.64 1.30 -12.43
C ILE A 107 0.65 0.25 -12.96
N GLY A 108 0.69 -0.95 -12.40
CA GLY A 108 -0.28 -2.02 -12.67
C GLY A 108 -1.44 -1.99 -11.67
N PHE A 109 -2.62 -2.40 -12.12
CA PHE A 109 -3.83 -2.48 -11.30
C PHE A 109 -4.50 -3.84 -11.51
N VAL A 110 -4.30 -4.79 -10.59
CA VAL A 110 -4.67 -6.20 -10.80
C VAL A 110 -5.54 -6.72 -9.67
N VAL A 111 -6.63 -7.40 -10.00
CA VAL A 111 -7.43 -8.13 -9.01
C VAL A 111 -6.61 -9.30 -8.49
N MET A 112 -6.30 -9.30 -7.19
CA MET A 112 -5.44 -10.29 -6.56
C MET A 112 -5.78 -10.42 -5.07
N ASP A 113 -5.75 -11.66 -4.57
CA ASP A 113 -5.84 -11.94 -3.15
C ASP A 113 -4.49 -11.69 -2.47
N ALA A 114 -4.47 -10.79 -1.48
CA ALA A 114 -3.28 -10.46 -0.69
C ALA A 114 -2.64 -11.68 -0.01
N LEU A 115 -3.42 -12.72 0.30
CA LEU A 115 -2.92 -13.95 0.94
C LEU A 115 -2.29 -14.94 -0.04
N ARG A 116 -2.61 -14.81 -1.33
CA ARG A 116 -2.14 -15.71 -2.40
C ARG A 116 -1.71 -14.89 -3.62
N PRO A 117 -0.72 -14.01 -3.46
CA PRO A 117 -0.31 -13.14 -4.55
C PRO A 117 0.38 -13.94 -5.66
N ASP A 118 0.05 -13.63 -6.91
CA ASP A 118 0.65 -14.22 -8.11
C ASP A 118 1.40 -13.16 -8.90
N ALA A 119 2.59 -12.80 -8.39
CA ALA A 119 3.51 -11.86 -9.01
C ALA A 119 4.93 -12.15 -8.49
N CYS A 120 5.94 -11.45 -8.99
CA CYS A 120 7.29 -11.64 -8.47
C CYS A 120 8.19 -10.43 -8.65
N CYS A 121 9.32 -10.52 -7.95
CA CYS A 121 10.47 -9.64 -8.08
C CYS A 121 10.24 -8.22 -7.54
N PHE A 122 9.57 -8.08 -6.40
CA PHE A 122 9.43 -6.80 -5.71
C PHE A 122 10.51 -6.61 -4.63
N ASP A 123 10.92 -5.35 -4.45
CA ASP A 123 11.83 -4.97 -3.36
C ASP A 123 11.04 -4.77 -2.06
N ILE A 124 9.80 -4.30 -2.19
CA ILE A 124 8.92 -4.01 -1.05
C ILE A 124 7.47 -4.42 -1.33
N ALA A 125 6.82 -4.97 -0.32
CA ALA A 125 5.39 -5.25 -0.28
C ALA A 125 4.75 -4.39 0.81
N LEU A 126 3.65 -3.74 0.48
CA LEU A 126 2.97 -2.77 1.33
C LEU A 126 1.55 -3.25 1.58
N ALA A 127 1.19 -3.50 2.84
CA ALA A 127 -0.18 -3.77 3.24
C ALA A 127 -0.62 -2.68 4.21
N PHE A 128 -1.19 -1.62 3.64
CA PHE A 128 -1.73 -0.50 4.41
C PHE A 128 -3.18 -0.81 4.79
N GLY A 129 -3.55 -0.55 6.04
CA GLY A 129 -4.84 -0.98 6.57
C GLY A 129 -4.91 -2.50 6.74
N PHE A 130 -3.77 -3.15 6.99
CA PHE A 130 -3.66 -4.61 6.99
C PHE A 130 -4.60 -5.29 7.98
N THR A 131 -5.03 -4.61 9.05
CA THR A 131 -5.97 -5.20 9.99
C THR A 131 -7.34 -5.47 9.36
N ASP A 132 -7.77 -4.65 8.40
CA ASP A 132 -8.98 -4.90 7.62
C ASP A 132 -8.79 -6.07 6.63
N ILE A 133 -7.62 -6.16 6.01
CA ILE A 133 -7.25 -7.30 5.14
C ILE A 133 -7.34 -8.61 5.93
N LEU A 134 -6.73 -8.64 7.12
CA LEU A 134 -6.78 -9.80 8.00
C LEU A 134 -8.20 -10.10 8.47
N ARG A 135 -8.97 -9.09 8.88
CA ARG A 135 -10.37 -9.24 9.31
C ARG A 135 -11.22 -9.89 8.22
N LYS A 136 -11.12 -9.40 6.97
CA LYS A 136 -11.82 -9.97 5.81
C LYS A 136 -11.40 -11.41 5.53
N ALA A 137 -10.17 -11.75 5.84
CA ALA A 137 -9.60 -13.09 5.70
C ALA A 137 -9.85 -14.05 6.89
N GLY A 138 -10.68 -13.68 7.86
CA GLY A 138 -10.98 -14.54 9.03
C GLY A 138 -10.16 -14.23 10.28
N GLY A 139 -9.45 -13.10 10.32
CA GLY A 139 -8.78 -12.54 11.50
C GLY A 139 -7.27 -12.72 11.53
N ILE A 140 -6.67 -12.49 12.72
CA ILE A 140 -5.22 -12.47 12.93
C ILE A 140 -4.53 -13.80 12.57
N GLY A 141 -5.27 -14.92 12.62
CA GLY A 141 -4.77 -16.25 12.22
C GLY A 141 -4.31 -16.31 10.76
N SER A 142 -4.78 -15.39 9.91
CA SER A 142 -4.40 -15.31 8.50
C SER A 142 -3.09 -14.54 8.26
N LEU A 143 -2.47 -13.97 9.31
CA LEU A 143 -1.20 -13.24 9.20
C LEU A 143 -0.06 -14.13 8.71
N ALA A 144 0.04 -15.38 9.18
CA ALA A 144 1.06 -16.30 8.74
C ALA A 144 0.93 -16.61 7.23
N LEU A 145 -0.31 -16.69 6.73
CA LEU A 145 -0.59 -16.88 5.30
C LEU A 145 -0.19 -15.63 4.50
N LEU A 146 -0.52 -14.44 4.99
CA LEU A 146 -0.11 -13.17 4.37
C LEU A 146 1.42 -13.11 4.25
N ILE A 147 2.15 -13.33 5.36
CA ILE A 147 3.62 -13.31 5.36
C ILE A 147 4.17 -14.37 4.40
N SER A 148 3.63 -15.59 4.41
CA SER A 148 4.08 -16.66 3.52
C SER A 148 3.84 -16.34 2.04
N GLY A 149 2.67 -15.79 1.70
CA GLY A 149 2.36 -15.35 0.34
C GLY A 149 3.32 -14.26 -0.12
N VAL A 150 3.54 -13.26 0.72
CA VAL A 150 4.45 -12.14 0.41
C VAL A 150 5.90 -12.58 0.25
N LYS A 151 6.36 -13.55 1.05
CA LYS A 151 7.71 -14.12 0.88
C LYS A 151 7.95 -14.70 -0.51
N SER A 152 6.90 -15.17 -1.20
CA SER A 152 7.03 -15.74 -2.54
C SER A 152 7.20 -14.71 -3.66
N ILE A 153 6.77 -13.45 -3.42
CA ILE A 153 6.78 -12.39 -4.44
C ILE A 153 7.92 -11.39 -4.24
N LEU A 154 8.47 -11.34 -3.03
CA LEU A 154 9.62 -10.51 -2.68
C LEU A 154 10.93 -11.12 -3.19
N ARG A 155 11.86 -10.25 -3.59
CA ARG A 155 13.25 -10.62 -3.87
C ARG A 155 13.98 -10.97 -2.57
N PRO A 156 15.13 -11.66 -2.64
CA PRO A 156 16.00 -11.79 -1.47
C PRO A 156 16.29 -10.42 -0.84
N LYS A 157 16.18 -10.32 0.49
CA LYS A 157 16.28 -9.08 1.28
C LYS A 157 15.08 -8.13 1.15
N GLY A 158 14.05 -8.50 0.39
CA GLY A 158 12.80 -7.76 0.28
C GLY A 158 12.13 -7.59 1.65
N ILE A 159 11.31 -6.55 1.80
CA ILE A 159 10.54 -6.36 3.05
C ILE A 159 9.04 -6.31 2.79
N LEU A 160 8.29 -6.82 3.75
CA LEU A 160 6.87 -6.52 3.92
C LEU A 160 6.73 -5.43 4.97
N VAL A 161 5.97 -4.38 4.65
CA VAL A 161 5.57 -3.31 5.56
C VAL A 161 4.07 -3.41 5.79
N LEU A 162 3.68 -3.56 7.05
CA LEU A 162 2.30 -3.49 7.52
C LEU A 162 2.14 -2.15 8.24
N SER A 163 1.17 -1.33 7.84
CA SER A 163 0.91 -0.05 8.53
C SER A 163 -0.59 0.17 8.68
N ASP A 164 -1.04 0.58 9.87
CA ASP A 164 -2.45 0.85 10.15
C ASP A 164 -2.62 1.92 11.23
N LEU A 165 -3.11 3.09 10.82
CA LEU A 165 -3.45 4.20 11.71
C LEU A 165 -4.68 3.92 12.58
N ASN A 166 -5.56 3.00 12.16
CA ASN A 166 -6.81 2.68 12.87
C ASN A 166 -6.99 1.15 12.94
N PRO A 167 -6.14 0.45 13.70
CA PRO A 167 -6.14 -1.00 13.74
C PRO A 167 -7.48 -1.56 14.23
N LEU A 168 -8.02 -2.51 13.47
CA LEU A 168 -9.28 -3.21 13.76
C LEU A 168 -9.08 -4.52 14.53
N VAL A 169 -7.82 -4.91 14.78
CA VAL A 169 -7.44 -6.08 15.57
C VAL A 169 -6.29 -5.70 16.51
N ASP A 170 -6.13 -6.47 17.59
CA ASP A 170 -5.02 -6.27 18.52
C ASP A 170 -3.67 -6.64 17.87
N CYS A 171 -2.79 -5.64 17.75
CA CYS A 171 -1.47 -5.76 17.14
C CYS A 171 -0.38 -6.21 18.13
N SER A 172 -0.70 -6.43 19.41
CA SER A 172 0.27 -6.79 20.45
C SER A 172 0.99 -8.12 20.18
N PHE A 173 0.37 -9.00 19.39
CA PHE A 173 0.90 -10.33 19.07
C PHE A 173 1.71 -10.40 17.77
N LEU A 174 1.83 -9.29 17.01
CA LEU A 174 2.51 -9.31 15.71
C LEU A 174 4.00 -9.66 15.83
N GLU A 175 4.65 -9.23 16.90
CA GLU A 175 6.07 -9.52 17.15
C GLU A 175 6.33 -11.03 17.31
N LEU A 176 5.33 -11.81 17.75
CA LEU A 176 5.43 -13.28 17.82
C LEU A 176 5.55 -13.94 16.44
N PHE A 177 5.15 -13.24 15.37
CA PHE A 177 5.31 -13.69 13.99
C PHE A 177 6.61 -13.21 13.35
N GLY A 178 7.54 -12.67 14.16
CA GLY A 178 8.85 -12.19 13.70
C GLY A 178 8.79 -10.81 13.03
N LEU A 179 7.72 -10.04 13.29
CA LEU A 179 7.65 -8.66 12.84
C LEU A 179 8.43 -7.74 13.79
N GLU A 180 9.23 -6.86 13.21
CA GLU A 180 9.91 -5.75 13.88
C GLU A 180 8.98 -4.54 13.89
N ARG A 181 8.74 -3.96 15.07
CA ARG A 181 7.95 -2.74 15.22
C ARG A 181 8.82 -1.51 14.94
N ILE A 182 8.37 -0.63 14.05
CA ILE A 182 9.08 0.63 13.69
C ILE A 182 8.61 1.80 14.57
N GLY A 183 7.31 1.85 14.84
CA GLY A 183 6.68 2.86 15.69
C GLY A 183 5.37 2.35 16.25
N ASP A 184 4.37 3.23 16.38
CA ASP A 184 3.08 2.87 16.95
C ASP A 184 2.18 2.15 15.94
N HIS A 185 2.35 2.42 14.64
CA HIS A 185 1.41 2.00 13.60
C HIS A 185 2.01 1.04 12.57
N THR A 186 3.33 0.88 12.53
CA THR A 186 4.03 0.21 11.44
C THR A 186 4.92 -0.94 11.93
N PHE A 187 4.80 -2.06 11.24
CA PHE A 187 5.53 -3.29 11.48
C PHE A 187 6.18 -3.77 10.18
N VAL A 188 7.35 -4.38 10.28
CA VAL A 188 8.08 -4.90 9.12
C VAL A 188 8.52 -6.34 9.33
N VAL A 189 8.60 -7.09 8.24
CA VAL A 189 9.30 -8.39 8.22
C VAL A 189 10.20 -8.46 7.01
N LYS A 190 11.45 -8.87 7.24
CA LYS A 190 12.48 -9.05 6.22
C LYS A 190 12.43 -10.49 5.70
N VAL A 191 12.62 -10.65 4.38
CA VAL A 191 12.62 -11.95 3.68
C VAL A 191 14.02 -12.39 3.29
#